data_AF-A0A529V592-F1
#
_entry.id   AF-A0A529V592-F1
#
_cell.length_a   1.000
_cell.length_b   1.000
_cell.length_c   1.000
_cell.angle_alpha   90.00
_cell.angle_beta   90.00
_cell.angle_gamma   90.00
#
_symmetry.space_group_name_H-M   'P 1'
#
loop_
_entity.id
_entity.type
_entity.pdbx_description
1 polymer ?
#
loop_
_entity_poly.entity_id
_entity_poly.type
_entity_poly.pdbx_seq_one_letter_code
_entity_poly.pdbx_strand_id
1 'polypeptide(L)'
;MYYTYVWRDANGVPFYIGKGKGRRAQNTTMRSEDFKSVHAQGCCTVEIVDWFIHESQAHACEVELIERYGRREFGGLLVNKTDGGDGVSNPSAETRAKLRVASPSYARRPV
;
A
#
# COMPACT_ATOMS: atom_id res chain seq x y z
N MET A 1 10.19 -12.56 8.27
CA MET A 1 9.05 -13.15 7.55
C MET A 1 8.25 -12.05 6.88
N TYR A 2 7.86 -12.28 5.64
CA TYR A 2 6.98 -11.43 4.86
C TYR A 2 5.57 -11.99 4.90
N TYR A 3 4.58 -11.18 4.58
CA TYR A 3 3.19 -11.59 4.54
C TYR A 3 2.39 -10.73 3.57
N THR A 4 1.28 -11.26 3.09
CA THR A 4 0.21 -10.51 2.43
C THR A 4 -0.95 -10.30 3.39
N TYR A 5 -1.67 -9.19 3.23
CA TYR A 5 -2.81 -8.85 4.07
C TYR A 5 -3.90 -8.18 3.27
N VAL A 6 -5.14 -8.37 3.74
CA VAL A 6 -6.33 -7.77 3.17
C VAL A 6 -6.98 -6.88 4.23
N TRP A 7 -7.30 -5.66 3.82
CA TRP A 7 -8.15 -4.76 4.56
C TRP A 7 -9.58 -4.86 4.04
N ARG A 8 -10.52 -4.98 4.97
CA ARG A 8 -11.96 -5.09 4.71
C ARG A 8 -12.71 -3.95 5.38
N ASP A 9 -13.75 -3.48 4.72
CA ASP A 9 -14.63 -2.43 5.24
C ASP A 9 -15.54 -2.97 6.36
N ALA A 10 -16.45 -2.13 6.85
CA ALA A 10 -17.42 -2.51 7.89
C ALA A 10 -18.36 -3.66 7.49
N ASN A 11 -18.53 -3.91 6.18
CA ASN A 11 -19.35 -4.98 5.63
C ASN A 11 -18.54 -6.25 5.29
N GLY A 12 -17.23 -6.25 5.58
CA GLY A 12 -16.35 -7.36 5.24
C GLY A 12 -15.87 -7.36 3.78
N VAL A 13 -16.17 -6.32 3.02
CA VAL A 13 -15.77 -6.19 1.61
C VAL A 13 -14.30 -5.80 1.53
N PRO A 14 -13.46 -6.56 0.80
CA PRO A 14 -12.07 -6.19 0.56
C PRO A 14 -11.99 -4.84 -0.15
N PHE A 15 -11.22 -3.91 0.40
CA PHE A 15 -10.99 -2.62 -0.26
C PHE A 15 -9.50 -2.33 -0.46
N TYR A 16 -8.59 -3.04 0.21
CA TYR A 16 -7.16 -2.86 0.00
C TYR A 16 -6.38 -4.13 0.25
N ILE A 17 -5.36 -4.35 -0.57
CA ILE A 17 -4.45 -5.49 -0.46
C ILE A 17 -3.03 -4.96 -0.37
N GLY A 18 -2.22 -5.55 0.49
CA GLY A 18 -0.83 -5.18 0.55
C GLY A 18 0.07 -6.31 1.00
N LYS A 19 1.36 -6.15 0.77
CA LYS A 19 2.42 -6.96 1.39
C LYS A 19 3.21 -6.19 2.45
N GLY A 20 3.89 -6.93 3.31
CA GLY A 20 4.74 -6.33 4.32
C GLY A 20 5.47 -7.31 5.21
N LYS A 21 6.12 -6.74 6.24
CA LYS A 21 6.73 -7.45 7.37
C LYS A 21 6.53 -6.62 8.64
N GLY A 22 6.67 -7.26 9.81
CA GLY A 22 6.51 -6.58 11.10
C GLY A 22 5.13 -5.92 11.23
N ARG A 23 5.09 -4.61 11.52
CA ARG A 23 3.84 -3.84 11.75
C ARG A 23 3.28 -3.15 10.50
N ARG A 24 3.72 -3.53 9.29
CA ARG A 24 3.30 -2.87 8.03
C ARG A 24 1.78 -2.86 7.87
N ALA A 25 1.10 -3.98 8.13
CA ALA A 25 -0.36 -4.08 8.03
C ALA A 25 -1.09 -3.08 8.94
N GLN A 26 -0.56 -2.84 10.16
CA GLN A 26 -1.14 -1.97 11.18
C GLN A 26 -0.87 -0.47 10.91
N ASN A 27 0.07 -0.14 10.02
CA ASN A 27 0.35 1.24 9.68
C ASN A 27 -0.65 1.76 8.65
N THR A 28 -1.59 2.59 9.12
CA THR A 28 -2.64 3.25 8.32
C THR A 28 -2.30 4.70 7.97
N THR A 29 -1.29 5.31 8.62
CA THR A 29 -0.93 6.72 8.43
C THR A 29 -0.26 6.99 7.10
N MET A 30 0.56 6.05 6.61
CA MET A 30 1.28 6.17 5.33
C MET A 30 0.52 5.56 4.13
N ARG A 31 -0.81 5.56 4.18
CA ARG A 31 -1.67 5.06 3.11
C ARG A 31 -2.22 6.19 2.24
N SER A 32 -2.73 5.82 1.06
CA SER A 32 -3.36 6.76 0.12
C SER A 32 -4.61 7.42 0.72
N GLU A 33 -5.03 8.55 0.15
CA GLU A 33 -6.24 9.26 0.57
C GLU A 33 -7.51 8.41 0.38
N ASP A 34 -7.58 7.59 -0.68
CA ASP A 34 -8.69 6.66 -0.90
C ASP A 34 -8.78 5.61 0.20
N PHE A 35 -7.63 5.03 0.61
CA PHE A 35 -7.57 4.12 1.74
C PHE A 35 -8.08 4.79 3.00
N LYS A 36 -7.60 6.00 3.28
CA LYS A 36 -7.98 6.77 4.48
C LYS A 36 -9.46 7.12 4.47
N SER A 37 -10.04 7.43 3.31
CA SER A 37 -11.48 7.70 3.18
C SER A 37 -12.32 6.48 3.56
N VAL A 38 -11.98 5.28 3.08
CA VAL A 38 -12.69 4.05 3.48
C VAL A 38 -12.44 3.75 4.96
N HIS A 39 -11.19 3.83 5.41
CA HIS A 39 -10.83 3.56 6.81
C HIS A 39 -11.51 4.53 7.80
N ALA A 40 -11.74 5.79 7.41
CA ALA A 40 -12.42 6.80 8.23
C ALA A 40 -13.91 6.49 8.46
N GLN A 41 -14.52 5.63 7.65
CA GLN A 41 -15.89 5.15 7.88
C GLN A 41 -15.98 4.23 9.10
N GLY A 42 -14.84 3.74 9.61
CA GLY A 42 -14.75 2.94 10.82
C GLY A 42 -15.01 1.45 10.58
N CYS A 43 -14.88 0.67 11.65
CA CYS A 43 -15.11 -0.78 11.67
C CYS A 43 -14.33 -1.60 10.62
N CYS A 44 -13.25 -1.04 10.06
CA CYS A 44 -12.40 -1.75 9.12
C CYS A 44 -11.54 -2.79 9.86
N THR A 45 -11.31 -3.92 9.20
CA THR A 45 -10.48 -5.01 9.74
C THR A 45 -9.31 -5.31 8.82
N VAL A 46 -8.24 -5.83 9.40
CA VAL A 46 -7.07 -6.30 8.65
C VAL A 46 -6.76 -7.75 9.01
N GLU A 47 -6.58 -8.57 7.99
CA GLU A 47 -6.27 -9.99 8.12
C GLU A 47 -4.99 -10.31 7.36
N ILE A 48 -4.13 -11.12 7.99
CA ILE A 48 -2.97 -11.69 7.31
C ILE A 48 -3.44 -12.90 6.52
N VAL A 49 -3.27 -12.89 5.19
CA VAL A 49 -3.74 -13.96 4.31
C VAL A 49 -2.74 -15.10 4.27
N ASP A 50 -1.45 -14.78 4.14
CA ASP A 50 -0.40 -15.79 4.02
C ASP A 50 0.96 -15.23 4.44
N TRP A 51 1.89 -16.12 4.79
CA TRP A 51 3.25 -15.84 5.24
C TRP A 51 4.28 -16.43 4.29
N PHE A 52 5.33 -15.65 4.04
CA PHE A 52 6.38 -16.00 3.10
C PHE A 52 7.76 -15.77 3.69
N ILE A 53 8.70 -16.62 3.31
CA ILE A 53 10.11 -16.43 3.65
C ILE A 53 10.71 -15.35 2.74
N HIS A 54 10.39 -15.40 1.44
CA HIS A 54 10.91 -14.47 0.44
C HIS A 54 9.91 -13.35 0.14
N GLU A 55 10.42 -12.13 0.00
CA GLU A 55 9.60 -10.97 -0.37
C GLU A 55 8.95 -11.13 -1.74
N SER A 56 9.65 -11.73 -2.69
CA SER A 56 9.15 -11.98 -4.04
C SER A 56 7.90 -12.86 -4.05
N GLN A 57 7.78 -13.82 -3.13
CA GLN A 57 6.58 -14.66 -3.02
C GLN A 57 5.40 -13.87 -2.44
N ALA A 58 5.63 -13.07 -1.40
CA ALA A 58 4.62 -12.16 -0.87
C ALA A 58 4.16 -11.13 -1.92
N HIS A 59 5.08 -10.72 -2.79
CA HIS A 59 4.82 -9.80 -3.89
C HIS A 59 4.00 -10.44 -5.00
N ALA A 60 4.34 -11.65 -5.44
CA ALA A 60 3.53 -12.39 -6.40
C ALA A 60 2.11 -12.63 -5.88
N CYS A 61 1.97 -12.99 -4.59
CA CYS A 61 0.67 -13.17 -3.95
C CYS A 61 -0.12 -11.84 -3.87
N GLU A 62 0.53 -10.72 -3.58
CA GLU A 62 -0.12 -9.40 -3.61
C GLU A 62 -0.68 -9.07 -4.99
N VAL A 63 0.09 -9.30 -6.06
CA VAL A 63 -0.34 -9.10 -7.45
C VAL A 63 -1.55 -9.96 -7.79
N GLU A 64 -1.46 -11.28 -7.53
CA GLU A 64 -2.55 -12.22 -7.83
C GLU A 64 -3.85 -11.83 -7.12
N LEU A 65 -3.76 -11.41 -5.85
CA LEU A 65 -4.91 -10.96 -5.09
C LEU A 65 -5.48 -9.65 -5.64
N ILE A 66 -4.63 -8.70 -6.05
CA ILE A 66 -5.10 -7.43 -6.65
C ILE A 66 -5.82 -7.69 -7.97
N GLU A 67 -5.27 -8.56 -8.83
CA GLU A 67 -5.94 -8.97 -10.07
C GLU A 67 -7.27 -9.67 -9.79
N ARG A 68 -7.32 -10.56 -8.78
CA ARG A 68 -8.54 -11.31 -8.43
C ARG A 68 -9.69 -10.42 -7.97
N TYR A 69 -9.43 -9.45 -7.09
CA TYR A 69 -10.47 -8.56 -6.57
C TYR A 69 -10.72 -7.33 -7.45
N GLY A 70 -9.76 -7.00 -8.31
CA GLY A 70 -9.81 -5.88 -9.25
C GLY A 70 -9.67 -4.51 -8.58
N ARG A 71 -9.06 -3.56 -9.31
CA ARG A 71 -8.99 -2.16 -8.87
C ARG A 71 -10.29 -1.42 -9.19
N ARG A 72 -10.67 -0.49 -8.31
CA ARG A 72 -11.90 0.30 -8.41
C ARG A 72 -11.97 1.13 -9.68
N GLU A 73 -10.83 1.60 -10.19
CA GLU A 73 -10.76 2.33 -11.48
C GLU A 73 -11.21 1.49 -12.68
N PHE A 74 -11.14 0.16 -12.57
CA PHE A 74 -11.59 -0.80 -13.60
C PHE A 74 -12.88 -1.53 -13.22
N GLY A 75 -13.63 -1.02 -12.24
CA GLY A 75 -14.88 -1.64 -11.77
C GLY A 75 -14.70 -2.74 -10.71
N GLY A 76 -13.50 -2.92 -10.18
CA GLY A 76 -13.23 -3.82 -9.06
C GLY A 76 -13.48 -3.19 -7.69
N LEU A 77 -13.01 -3.86 -6.63
CA LEU A 77 -13.26 -3.47 -5.24
C LEU A 77 -12.17 -2.59 -4.63
N LEU A 78 -10.93 -2.73 -5.12
CA LEU A 78 -9.75 -2.26 -4.41
C LEU A 78 -9.42 -0.80 -4.69
N VAL A 79 -9.03 -0.06 -3.66
CA VAL A 79 -8.48 1.31 -3.74
C VAL A 79 -6.96 1.33 -3.92
N ASN A 80 -6.36 0.18 -4.24
CA ASN A 80 -4.95 0.05 -4.62
C ASN A 80 -4.63 0.98 -5.80
N LYS A 81 -3.48 1.66 -5.75
CA LYS A 81 -3.03 2.61 -6.79
C LYS A 81 -2.22 1.96 -7.92
N THR A 82 -1.78 0.73 -7.72
CA THR A 82 -1.01 -0.06 -8.67
C THR A 82 -1.54 -1.49 -8.65
N ASP A 83 -1.25 -2.28 -9.69
CA ASP A 83 -1.63 -3.69 -9.80
C ASP A 83 -0.84 -4.62 -8.85
N GLY A 84 -0.09 -4.06 -7.89
CA GLY A 84 1.06 -4.75 -7.34
C GLY A 84 2.18 -4.78 -8.39
N GLY A 85 3.26 -5.52 -8.17
CA GLY A 85 4.35 -5.59 -9.17
C GLY A 85 5.32 -4.41 -9.05
N ASP A 86 4.78 -3.19 -9.03
CA ASP A 86 5.51 -1.94 -8.89
C ASP A 86 5.64 -1.58 -7.40
N GLY A 87 6.56 -2.24 -6.71
CA GLY A 87 7.10 -1.65 -5.50
C GLY A 87 7.75 -0.32 -5.89
N VAL A 88 7.54 0.75 -5.12
CA VAL A 88 8.43 1.93 -5.14
C VAL A 88 9.80 1.52 -4.57
N SER A 89 10.41 0.49 -5.15
CA SER A 89 11.76 0.04 -4.85
C SER A 89 12.78 0.88 -5.63
N ASN A 90 12.33 1.67 -6.61
CA ASN A 90 13.16 2.65 -7.30
C ASN A 90 12.32 3.78 -7.93
N PRO A 91 11.89 4.80 -7.15
CA PRO A 91 11.26 5.97 -7.76
C PRO A 91 12.22 6.54 -8.81
N SER A 92 11.68 6.91 -9.98
CA SER A 92 12.47 7.47 -11.07
C SER A 92 13.32 8.64 -10.56
N ALA A 93 14.45 8.93 -11.21
CA ALA A 93 15.31 10.03 -10.82
C ALA A 93 14.53 11.36 -10.69
N GLU A 94 13.50 11.53 -11.53
CA GLU A 94 12.60 12.68 -11.50
C GLU A 94 11.69 12.69 -10.25
N THR A 95 11.05 11.56 -9.90
CA THR A 95 10.24 11.45 -8.68
C THR A 95 11.11 11.65 -7.44
N ARG A 96 12.34 11.15 -7.44
CA ARG A 96 13.32 11.36 -6.37
C ARG A 96 13.71 12.84 -6.26
N ALA A 97 13.90 13.54 -7.37
CA ALA A 97 14.20 14.97 -7.40
C ALA A 97 13.05 15.81 -6.84
N LYS A 98 11.80 15.53 -7.24
CA LYS A 98 10.61 16.22 -6.70
C LYS A 98 10.47 16.04 -5.19
N LEU A 99 10.71 14.84 -4.67
CA LEU A 99 10.71 14.55 -3.22
C LEU A 99 11.87 15.27 -2.48
N ARG A 100 13.03 15.43 -3.13
CA ARG A 100 14.19 16.14 -2.58
C ARG A 100 13.96 17.65 -2.45
N VAL A 101 13.27 18.24 -3.44
CA VAL A 101 12.92 19.68 -3.43
C VAL A 101 11.84 19.98 -2.38
N ALA A 102 10.94 19.03 -2.10
CA ALA A 102 9.88 19.20 -1.12
C ALA A 102 10.32 19.04 0.36
N SER A 103 11.59 18.68 0.64
CA SER A 103 12.09 18.49 2.00
C SER A 103 12.71 19.80 2.56
N PRO A 104 12.12 20.44 3.60
CA PRO A 104 12.51 21.77 4.08
C PRO A 104 13.84 21.86 4.85
N SER A 105 14.67 20.80 4.86
CA SER A 105 15.90 20.75 5.67
C SER A 105 17.12 21.44 5.06
N TYR A 106 17.02 22.03 3.86
CA TYR A 106 18.14 22.72 3.19
C TYR A 106 17.86 24.21 2.96
N ALA A 107 17.21 24.88 3.92
CA ALA A 107 16.95 26.32 3.81
C ALA A 107 17.45 27.10 5.02
N ARG A 108 18.57 26.71 5.66
CA ARG A 108 19.30 27.60 6.58
C ARG A 108 20.80 27.30 6.61
N ARG A 109 21.55 28.11 5.87
CA ARG A 109 22.77 28.81 6.33
C ARG A 109 23.31 29.69 5.19
N PRO A 110 23.03 31.00 5.17
CA PRO A 110 23.91 31.93 4.46
C PRO A 110 25.24 32.00 5.23
N VAL A 111 26.34 32.03 4.48
CA VAL A 111 27.70 32.30 4.95
C VAL A 111 27.86 33.75 5.39
#